data_AF-A0A1H7SFR5-F1
#
_entry.id   AF-A0A1H7SFR5-F1
#
_cell.length_a   1.000
_cell.length_b   1.000
_cell.length_c   1.000
_cell.angle_alpha   90.00
_cell.angle_beta   90.00
_cell.angle_gamma   90.00
#
_symmetry.space_group_name_H-M   'P 1'
#
loop_
_entity.id
_entity.type
_entity.pdbx_description
1 polymer ?
#
loop_
_entity_poly.entity_id
_entity_poly.type
_entity_poly.pdbx_seq_one_letter_code
_entity_poly.pdbx_strand_id
1 'polypeptide(L)'
;MECGMYFIWHNNVLLNFGNKEFYLFLAHIKGYVFHERAIPFPDGEERLIMQSPASEINLAFAEEEWEDLKDLLTESAYLGNVYEILKGK
;
A
#
# COMPACT_ATOMS: atom_id res chain seq x y z
N MET A 1 17.27 8.37 -16.88
CA MET A 1 16.75 7.43 -15.86
C MET A 1 15.28 7.22 -16.16
N GLU A 2 14.93 6.04 -16.68
CA GLU A 2 13.54 5.57 -16.75
C GLU A 2 13.09 5.26 -15.31
N CYS A 3 12.74 6.31 -14.55
CA CYS A 3 12.21 6.16 -13.21
C CYS A 3 10.70 6.02 -13.32
N GLY A 4 10.22 4.78 -13.38
CA GLY A 4 8.80 4.43 -13.50
C GLY A 4 8.32 3.48 -12.40
N MET A 5 9.13 3.28 -11.35
CA MET A 5 8.86 2.34 -10.27
C MET A 5 8.70 3.06 -8.93
N TYR A 6 7.70 2.66 -8.15
CA TYR A 6 7.53 3.05 -6.75
C TYR A 6 8.08 1.94 -5.86
N PHE A 7 8.93 2.31 -4.91
CA PHE A 7 9.48 1.44 -3.89
C PHE A 7 8.93 1.91 -2.54
N ILE A 8 8.06 1.11 -1.95
CA ILE A 8 7.37 1.45 -0.71
C ILE A 8 7.82 0.48 0.37
N TRP A 9 8.48 1.02 1.38
CA TRP A 9 8.94 0.25 2.52
C TRP A 9 8.01 0.50 3.71
N HIS A 10 7.42 -0.57 4.24
CA HIS A 10 6.53 -0.53 5.39
C HIS A 10 6.82 -1.72 6.30
N ASN A 11 7.34 -1.46 7.50
CA ASN A 11 7.81 -2.48 8.45
C ASN A 11 8.78 -3.48 7.80
N ASN A 12 8.41 -4.76 7.69
CA ASN A 12 9.20 -5.82 7.08
C ASN A 12 8.80 -6.12 5.62
N VAL A 13 7.94 -5.29 5.03
CA VAL A 13 7.42 -5.47 3.67
C VAL A 13 8.02 -4.41 2.74
N LEU A 14 8.56 -4.87 1.62
CA LEU A 14 8.98 -4.00 0.52
C LEU A 14 8.08 -4.26 -0.69
N LEU A 15 7.29 -3.25 -1.07
CA LEU A 15 6.38 -3.30 -2.19
C LEU A 15 6.96 -2.52 -3.37
N ASN A 16 6.97 -3.16 -4.53
CA ASN A 16 7.51 -2.59 -5.76
C ASN A 16 6.40 -2.52 -6.80
N PHE A 17 6.16 -1.34 -7.34
CA PHE A 17 5.09 -1.11 -8.31
C PHE A 17 5.61 -0.41 -9.55
N GLY A 18 5.12 -0.80 -10.72
CA GLY A 18 5.13 0.11 -11.87
C GLY A 18 4.18 1.28 -11.63
N ASN A 19 4.36 2.37 -12.37
CA ASN A 19 3.59 3.60 -12.15
C ASN A 19 2.07 3.35 -12.23
N LYS A 20 1.60 2.63 -13.26
CA LYS A 20 0.18 2.32 -13.44
C LYS A 20 -0.34 1.42 -12.31
N GLU A 21 0.41 0.38 -11.97
CA GLU A 21 0.05 -0.59 -10.95
C GLU A 21 -0.04 0.08 -9.57
N PHE A 22 0.85 1.03 -9.29
CA PHE A 22 0.83 1.83 -8.06
C PHE A 22 -0.49 2.59 -7.89
N TYR A 23 -0.90 3.36 -8.89
CA TYR A 23 -2.14 4.15 -8.79
C TYR A 23 -3.39 3.27 -8.75
N LEU A 24 -3.41 2.15 -9.48
CA LEU A 24 -4.49 1.16 -9.39
C LEU A 24 -4.57 0.55 -7.99
N PHE A 25 -3.43 0.17 -7.42
CA PHE A 25 -3.35 -0.37 -6.07
C PHE A 25 -3.81 0.67 -5.03
N LEU A 26 -3.30 1.91 -5.09
CA LEU A 26 -3.69 3.00 -4.20
C LEU A 26 -5.21 3.26 -4.23
N ALA A 27 -5.80 3.34 -5.42
CA ALA A 27 -7.24 3.55 -5.57
C ALA A 27 -8.04 2.39 -4.96
N HIS A 28 -7.54 1.16 -5.08
CA HIS A 28 -8.19 -0.02 -4.52
C HIS A 28 -8.15 -0.03 -2.98
N ILE A 29 -6.98 0.15 -2.38
CA ILE A 29 -6.81 0.06 -0.92
C ILE A 29 -7.47 1.23 -0.18
N LYS A 30 -7.59 2.41 -0.79
CA LYS A 30 -8.27 3.57 -0.17
C LYS A 30 -9.75 3.31 0.12
N GLY A 31 -10.37 2.40 -0.64
CA GLY A 31 -11.76 1.99 -0.41
C GLY A 31 -11.93 0.97 0.72
N TYR A 32 -10.86 0.52 1.35
CA TYR A 32 -10.92 -0.50 2.40
C TYR A 32 -11.01 0.17 3.76
N VAL A 33 -12.15 -0.02 4.41
CA VAL A 33 -12.34 0.32 5.82
C VAL A 33 -11.89 -0.87 6.66
N PHE A 34 -10.98 -0.63 7.61
CA PHE A 34 -10.36 -1.69 8.41
C PHE A 34 -11.41 -2.57 9.11
N HIS A 35 -12.28 -1.95 9.92
CA HIS A 35 -13.30 -2.67 10.70
C HIS A 35 -14.33 -3.44 9.87
N GLU A 36 -14.47 -3.15 8.57
CA GLU A 36 -15.39 -3.89 7.69
C GLU A 36 -14.78 -5.19 7.16
N ARG A 37 -13.44 -5.32 7.22
CA ARG A 37 -12.69 -6.38 6.55
C ARG A 37 -11.70 -7.11 7.45
N ALA A 38 -11.46 -6.58 8.65
CA ALA A 38 -10.60 -7.20 9.64
C ALA A 38 -11.25 -8.48 10.18
N ILE A 39 -10.40 -9.44 10.53
CA ILE A 39 -10.81 -10.69 11.16
C ILE A 39 -10.03 -10.88 12.47
N PRO A 40 -10.61 -11.55 13.48
CA PRO A 40 -9.90 -11.86 14.71
C PRO A 40 -8.79 -12.88 14.44
N PHE A 41 -7.60 -12.62 14.98
CA PHE A 41 -6.49 -13.56 14.99
C PHE A 41 -6.41 -14.30 16.33
N PRO A 42 -5.69 -15.45 16.39
CA PRO A 42 -5.61 -16.28 17.60
C PRO A 42 -5.00 -15.60 18.84
N ASP A 43 -4.29 -14.49 18.64
CA ASP A 43 -3.72 -13.67 19.72
C ASP A 43 -4.70 -12.65 20.29
N GLY A 44 -5.92 -12.56 19.75
CA GLY A 44 -6.97 -11.64 20.20
C GLY A 44 -6.99 -10.30 19.47
N GLU A 45 -6.03 -10.05 18.58
CA GLU A 45 -5.98 -8.82 17.77
C GLU A 45 -6.81 -8.97 16.50
N GLU A 46 -7.41 -7.88 16.03
CA GLU A 46 -8.04 -7.83 14.71
C GLU A 46 -7.00 -7.48 13.65
N ARG A 47 -7.04 -8.16 12.50
CA ARG A 47 -6.13 -7.87 11.39
C ARG A 47 -6.84 -7.90 10.05
N LEU A 48 -6.46 -6.98 9.18
CA LEU A 48 -6.84 -6.98 7.77
C LEU A 48 -5.85 -7.83 6.98
N ILE A 49 -6.38 -8.77 6.19
CA ILE A 49 -5.56 -9.64 5.34
C ILE A 49 -5.57 -9.12 3.91
N MET A 50 -4.37 -8.82 3.40
CA MET A 50 -4.12 -8.54 1.99
C MET A 50 -3.44 -9.75 1.35
N GLN A 51 -4.06 -10.28 0.30
CA GLN A 51 -3.48 -11.37 -0.47
C GLN A 51 -2.33 -10.86 -1.33
N SER A 52 -1.17 -11.49 -1.24
CA SER A 52 -0.06 -11.18 -2.15
C SER A 52 -0.22 -11.96 -3.47
N PRO A 53 0.51 -11.59 -4.54
CA PRO A 53 0.55 -12.37 -5.77
C PRO A 53 1.09 -13.80 -5.58
N ALA A 54 1.88 -14.04 -4.53
CA ALA A 54 2.27 -15.38 -4.11
C ALA A 54 1.19 -15.96 -3.20
N SER A 55 0.51 -17.02 -3.66
CA SER A 55 -0.63 -17.62 -2.96
C SER A 55 -0.33 -18.14 -1.56
N GLU A 56 0.95 -18.42 -1.29
CA GLU A 56 1.48 -18.95 -0.06
C GLU A 56 1.74 -17.85 0.98
N ILE A 57 1.74 -16.59 0.56
CA ILE A 57 2.09 -15.45 1.40
C ILE A 57 0.93 -14.46 1.40
N ASN A 58 0.36 -14.26 2.59
CA ASN A 58 -0.57 -13.17 2.85
C ASN A 58 0.08 -12.17 3.79
N LEU A 59 -0.27 -10.90 3.62
CA LEU A 59 0.15 -9.83 4.51
C LEU A 59 -1.01 -9.55 5.46
N ALA A 60 -0.72 -9.53 6.75
CA ALA A 60 -1.70 -9.22 7.79
C ALA A 60 -1.28 -7.92 8.46
N PHE A 61 -2.19 -6.98 8.57
CA PHE A 61 -1.96 -5.66 9.13
C PHE A 61 -2.88 -5.45 10.33
N ALA A 62 -2.33 -4.95 11.43
CA ALA A 62 -3.14 -4.29 12.45
C ALA A 62 -3.75 -2.99 11.90
N GLU A 63 -4.68 -2.39 12.64
CA GLU A 63 -5.36 -1.18 12.19
C GLU A 63 -4.38 -0.03 11.93
N GLU A 64 -3.51 0.26 12.89
CA GLU A 64 -2.49 1.32 12.76
C GLU A 64 -1.58 1.07 11.56
N GLU A 65 -1.09 -0.17 11.38
CA GLU A 65 -0.26 -0.55 10.24
C GLU A 65 -0.97 -0.40 8.89
N TRP A 66 -2.29 -0.61 8.85
CA TRP A 66 -3.08 -0.45 7.65
C TRP A 66 -3.30 1.02 7.28
N GLU A 67 -3.61 1.85 8.27
CA GLU A 67 -3.75 3.29 8.08
C GLU A 67 -2.40 3.93 7.69
N ASP A 68 -1.32 3.58 8.37
CA ASP A 68 0.05 4.03 8.06
C ASP A 68 0.44 3.68 6.61
N LEU A 69 0.11 2.47 6.15
CA LEU A 69 0.36 2.06 4.77
C LEU A 69 -0.43 2.93 3.77
N LYS A 70 -1.70 3.22 4.05
CA LYS A 70 -2.54 4.07 3.18
C LYS A 70 -2.01 5.50 3.10
N ASP A 71 -1.56 6.04 4.22
CA ASP A 71 -0.99 7.38 4.30
C ASP A 71 0.33 7.45 3.53
N LEU A 72 1.25 6.51 3.78
CA LEU A 72 2.54 6.41 3.07
C LEU A 72 2.35 6.33 1.54
N LEU A 73 1.39 5.53 1.07
CA LEU A 73 1.10 5.40 -0.35
C LEU A 73 0.45 6.67 -0.92
N THR A 74 -0.37 7.35 -0.12
CA THR A 74 -0.97 8.63 -0.51
C THR A 74 0.09 9.73 -0.64
N GLU A 75 1.01 9.84 0.32
CA GLU A 75 2.14 10.76 0.27
C GLU A 75 3.06 10.48 -0.93
N SER A 76 3.33 9.20 -1.19
CA SER A 76 4.12 8.78 -2.35
C SER A 76 3.49 9.20 -3.67
N ALA A 77 2.16 9.14 -3.79
CA ALA A 77 1.43 9.62 -4.96
C ALA A 77 1.54 11.15 -5.14
N TYR A 78 1.49 11.91 -4.04
CA TYR A 78 1.70 13.36 -4.08
C TYR A 78 3.10 13.71 -4.56
N LEU A 79 4.14 13.03 -4.06
CA LEU A 79 5.52 13.23 -4.52
C LEU A 79 5.66 12.88 -6.01
N GLY A 80 5.05 11.79 -6.47
CA GLY A 80 5.03 11.42 -7.88
C GLY A 80 4.49 12.55 -8.77
N ASN A 81 3.38 13.18 -8.38
CA ASN A 81 2.80 14.31 -9.10
C ASN A 81 3.72 15.53 -9.11
N VAL A 82 4.34 15.87 -7.98
CA VAL A 82 5.31 16.98 -7.89
C VAL A 82 6.50 16.74 -8.82
N TYR A 83 7.03 15.51 -8.87
CA TYR A 83 8.15 15.19 -9.77
C TYR A 83 7.78 15.32 -11.25
N GLU A 84 6.55 14.97 -11.65
CA GLU A 84 6.13 15.16 -13.05
C GLU A 84 6.01 16.65 -13.40
N ILE A 85 5.45 17.47 -12.51
CA ILE A 85 5.40 18.94 -12.68
C ILE A 85 6.81 19.52 -12.83
N LEU A 86 7.76 19.11 -11.96
CA LEU A 86 9.15 19.58 -12.01
C LEU A 86 9.89 19.16 -13.29
N LYS A 87 9.49 18.05 -13.92
CA LYS A 87 10.03 17.61 -15.21
C LYS A 87 9.43 18.35 -16.40
N GLY A 88 8.50 19.28 -16.18
CA GLY A 88 7.84 20.04 -17.25
C GLY A 88 6.86 19.21 -18.07
N LYS A 89 6.29 18.15 -17.48
CA LYS A 89 5.18 17.37 -18.04
C LYS A 89 3.86 17.76 -17.38
#